data_AF-A0A938G7H6-F1
#
_entry.id   AF-A0A938G7H6-F1
#
_cell.length_a   1.000
_cell.length_b   1.000
_cell.length_c   1.000
_cell.angle_alpha   90.00
_cell.angle_beta   90.00
_cell.angle_gamma   90.00
#
_symmetry.space_group_name_H-M   'P 1'
#
loop_
_entity.id
_entity.type
_entity.pdbx_description
1 polymer ?
#
loop_
_entity_poly.entity_id
_entity_poly.type
_entity_poly.pdbx_seq_one_letter_code
_entity_poly.pdbx_strand_id
1 'polypeptide(L)' 'MEDKLNLMVVPWRDVTVESLGFAARSDYVEWFWLPVLGPSATWLLRRIDWGFEEFPEGYLLDA' A
#
# COMPACT_ATOMS: atom_id res chain seq x y z
N MET A 1 -8.05 24.63 -16.17
CA MET A 1 -7.13 24.15 -15.12
C MET A 1 -7.75 22.86 -14.64
N GLU A 2 -7.11 21.72 -14.89
CA GLU A 2 -7.61 20.42 -14.43
C GLU A 2 -7.51 20.41 -12.91
N ASP A 3 -8.64 20.19 -12.23
CA ASP A 3 -8.64 20.03 -10.77
C ASP A 3 -8.11 18.62 -10.48
N LYS A 4 -6.81 18.52 -10.18
CA LYS A 4 -6.17 17.22 -9.92
C LYS A 4 -6.68 16.66 -8.60
N LEU A 5 -7.40 15.53 -8.67
CA LEU A 5 -7.80 14.79 -7.50
C LEU A 5 -6.56 14.11 -6.88
N ASN A 6 -6.29 14.42 -5.61
CA ASN A 6 -5.22 13.81 -4.83
C ASN A 6 -5.81 13.14 -3.59
N LEU A 7 -5.22 12.01 -3.20
CA LEU A 7 -5.56 11.26 -2.01
C LEU A 7 -4.41 11.34 -1.02
N MET A 8 -4.72 11.67 0.23
CA MET A 8 -3.77 11.55 1.32
C MET A 8 -3.71 10.08 1.76
N VAL A 9 -2.53 9.47 1.67
CA VAL A 9 -2.30 8.09 2.06
C VAL A 9 -1.41 8.06 3.30
N VAL A 10 -1.88 7.41 4.36
CA VAL A 10 -1.20 7.32 5.67
C VAL A 10 -1.01 5.88 6.09
N PRO A 11 0.08 5.52 6.77
CA PRO A 11 0.28 4.17 7.25
C PRO A 11 -0.73 3.83 8.35
N TRP A 12 -1.30 2.63 8.28
CA TRP A 12 -2.16 2.12 9.35
C TRP A 12 -1.33 1.37 10.38
N ARG A 13 -1.00 2.04 11.49
CA ARG A 13 -0.21 1.47 12.59
C ARG A 13 -1.12 0.72 13.56
N ASP A 14 -1.23 -0.59 13.41
CA ASP A 14 -2.04 -1.47 14.27
C ASP A 14 -1.18 -2.60 14.86
N VAL A 15 -1.14 -2.69 16.21
CA VAL A 15 -0.26 -3.64 16.93
C VAL A 15 -0.52 -5.11 16.55
N THR A 16 -1.76 -5.45 16.19
CA THR A 16 -2.10 -6.83 15.79
C THR A 16 -1.57 -7.13 14.39
N VAL A 17 -1.75 -6.20 13.46
CA VAL A 17 -1.23 -6.34 12.09
C VAL A 17 0.29 -6.36 12.08
N GLU A 18 0.94 -5.48 12.85
CA GLU A 18 2.40 -5.42 12.94
C GLU A 18 3.03 -6.69 13.54
N SER A 19 2.29 -7.41 14.40
CA SER A 19 2.81 -8.62 15.07
C SER A 19 2.49 -9.92 14.33
N LEU A 20 1.39 -9.99 13.57
CA LEU A 20 0.90 -11.22 12.96
C LEU A 20 0.80 -11.15 11.43
N GLY A 21 0.87 -9.95 10.85
CA GLY A 21 0.68 -9.71 9.42
C GLY A 21 1.91 -10.05 8.58
N PHE A 22 1.73 -9.93 7.27
CA PHE A 22 2.79 -10.05 6.28
C PHE A 22 2.99 -8.72 5.57
N ALA A 23 4.24 -8.34 5.31
CA ALA A 23 4.55 -7.13 4.56
C ALA A 23 3.92 -7.16 3.16
N ALA A 24 3.49 -6.01 2.65
CA ALA A 24 2.84 -5.88 1.34
C ALA A 24 3.69 -6.40 0.17
N ARG A 25 5.03 -6.34 0.31
CA ARG A 25 6.01 -6.82 -0.66
C ARG A 25 6.51 -8.24 -0.40
N SER A 26 5.98 -8.94 0.59
CA SER A 26 6.35 -10.33 0.86
C SER A 26 5.79 -11.30 -0.18
N ASP A 27 6.42 -12.47 -0.29
CA ASP A 27 5.95 -13.56 -1.15
C ASP A 27 4.53 -14.02 -0.77
N TYR A 28 4.15 -13.91 0.51
CA TYR A 28 2.79 -14.24 0.96
C TYR A 28 1.72 -13.51 0.15
N VAL A 29 1.94 -12.22 -0.16
CA VAL A 29 1.00 -11.44 -0.96
C VAL A 29 0.92 -11.95 -2.39
N GLU A 30 2.03 -12.38 -2.98
CA GLU A 30 2.05 -12.99 -4.32
C GLU A 30 1.26 -14.30 -4.37
N TRP A 31 1.45 -15.16 -3.37
CA TRP A 31 0.82 -16.49 -3.35
C TRP A 31 -0.66 -16.45 -3.00
N PHE A 32 -1.08 -15.58 -2.08
CA PHE A 32 -2.41 -15.62 -1.49
C PHE A 32 -3.31 -14.46 -1.89
N TRP A 33 -2.75 -13.26 -2.09
CA TRP A 33 -3.53 -12.05 -2.36
C TRP A 33 -3.60 -11.67 -3.83
N LEU A 34 -2.56 -11.94 -4.62
CA LEU A 34 -2.58 -11.71 -6.07
C LEU A 34 -3.81 -12.32 -6.77
N PRO A 35 -4.20 -13.59 -6.53
CA PRO A 35 -5.39 -14.15 -7.20
C PRO A 35 -6.72 -13.56 -6.71
N VAL A 36 -6.75 -12.88 -5.55
CA VAL A 36 -7.95 -12.28 -4.96
C VAL A 36 -8.11 -10.82 -5.41
N LEU A 37 -7.03 -10.04 -5.33
CA LEU A 37 -7.02 -8.62 -5.67
C LEU A 37 -6.76 -8.36 -7.16
N GLY A 38 -6.09 -9.30 -7.83
CA GLY A 38 -5.58 -9.14 -9.18
C GLY A 38 -4.25 -8.36 -9.23
N PRO A 39 -3.59 -8.36 -10.40
CA PRO A 39 -2.25 -7.79 -10.57
C PRO A 39 -2.19 -6.28 -10.34
N SER A 40 -3.14 -5.52 -10.87
CA SER A 40 -3.11 -4.05 -10.79
C SER A 40 -3.26 -3.54 -9.35
N ALA A 41 -4.20 -4.11 -8.59
CA ALA A 41 -4.42 -3.72 -7.19
C ALA A 41 -3.23 -4.14 -6.30
N THR A 42 -2.67 -5.33 -6.52
CA THR A 42 -1.49 -5.80 -5.80
C THR A 42 -0.26 -4.93 -6.09
N TRP A 43 -0.10 -4.49 -7.34
CA TRP A 43 0.95 -3.55 -7.72
C TRP A 43 0.79 -2.19 -7.02
N LEU A 44 -0.43 -1.64 -7.00
CA LEU A 44 -0.71 -0.37 -6.31
C LEU A 44 -0.40 -0.47 -4.82
N LEU A 45 -0.80 -1.57 -4.16
CA LEU A 45 -0.49 -1.82 -2.76
C LEU A 45 1.02 -1.80 -2.49
N ARG A 46 1.81 -2.50 -3.31
CA ARG A 46 3.28 -2.53 -3.20
C ARG A 46 3.92 -1.16 -3.46
N ARG A 47 3.37 -0.39 -4.41
CA ARG A 47 3.81 0.99 -4.65
C ARG A 47 3.52 1.90 -3.46
N ILE A 48 2.37 1.72 -2.80
CA ILE A 48 2.03 2.49 -1.60
C ILE A 48 2.97 2.15 -0.45
N ASP A 49 3.18 0.86 -0.18
CA ASP A 49 4.13 0.38 0.84
C ASP A 49 5.53 0.96 0.64
N TRP A 50 6.03 0.97 -0.61
CA TRP A 50 7.32 1.57 -0.95
C TRP A 50 7.39 3.06 -0.62
N GLY A 51 6.32 3.83 -0.87
CA GLY A 51 6.29 5.26 -0.59
C GLY A 51 6.51 5.60 0.88
N PHE A 52 6.13 4.70 1.80
CA PHE A 52 6.34 4.90 3.23
C PHE A 52 7.80 4.75 3.68
N GLU A 53 8.69 4.20 2.85
CA GLU A 53 10.14 4.21 3.14
C GLU A 53 10.70 5.64 3.11
N GLU A 54 10.22 6.47 2.18
CA GLU A 54 10.65 7.86 2.02
C GLU A 54 9.77 8.84 2.82
N PHE A 55 8.47 8.52 2.95
CA PHE A 55 7.49 9.35 3.66
C PHE A 55 6.79 8.56 4.79
N PRO A 56 7.46 8.34 5.94
CA PRO A 56 6.96 7.44 7.00
C PRO A 56 5.66 7.87 7.68
N GLU A 57 5.26 9.14 7.53
CA GLU A 57 4.01 9.68 8.09
C GLU A 57 2.89 9.81 7.03
N GLY A 58 3.18 9.45 5.77
CA GLY A 58 2.24 9.52 4.65
C GLY A 58 2.58 10.58 3.61
N TYR A 59 1.90 10.49 2.46
CA TYR A 59 2.14 11.34 1.30
C TYR A 59 0.89 11.48 0.41
N LEU A 60 0.89 12.50 -0.47
CA LEU A 60 -0.17 12.70 -1.46
C LEU A 60 0.04 11.81 -2.68
N LEU A 61 -1.03 11.16 -3.11
CA LEU A 61 -1.08 10.31 -4.28
C LEU A 61 -2.08 10.86 -5.30
N ASP A 62 -1.64 11.10 -6.53
CA ASP A 62 -2.51 11.39 -7.67
C ASP A 62 -3.52 10.23 -7.86
N ALA A 63 -4.81 10.56 -7.96
CA ALA A 63 -5.90 9.59 -8.11
C ALA A 63 -6.14 9.15 -9.56
#